data_AF-A0AA47EHU3-F1
#
_entry.id   AF-A0AA47EHU3-F1
#
_cell.length_a   1.000
_cell.length_b   1.000
_cell.length_c   1.000
_cell.angle_alpha   90.00
_cell.angle_beta   90.00
_cell.angle_gamma   90.00
#
_symmetry.space_group_name_H-M   'P 1'
#
loop_
_entity.id
_entity.type
_entity.pdbx_description
1 polymer ?
#
loop_
_entity_poly.entity_id
_entity_poly.type
_entity_poly.pdbx_seq_one_letter_code
_entity_poly.pdbx_strand_id
1 'polypeptide(L)'
;MNMAMQILGMIAFTIVVFIIYYVLKTYLLSKIKINKWVVLGIAIVFFIAPVIIWPTMPIIVSRYVIPGVFVIFALWFMDLSGFMKRKNISGSNYTNTGYKKDKKNDIVMRPKAKPNRVKNNKK
;
A
#
# COMPACT_ATOMS: atom_id res chain seq x y z
N MET A 1 -17.63 -34.50 -11.38
CA MET A 1 -17.59 -33.07 -10.99
C MET A 1 -16.93 -32.33 -12.14
N ASN A 2 -17.70 -31.52 -12.89
CA ASN A 2 -17.21 -30.94 -14.15
C ASN A 2 -16.12 -29.91 -13.86
N MET A 3 -14.88 -30.19 -14.23
CA MET A 3 -13.72 -29.32 -14.02
C MET A 3 -13.97 -27.88 -14.46
N ALA A 4 -14.67 -27.70 -15.60
CA ALA A 4 -15.06 -26.39 -16.12
C ALA A 4 -15.93 -25.57 -15.12
N MET A 5 -16.87 -26.21 -14.43
CA MET A 5 -17.74 -25.55 -13.45
C MET A 5 -16.95 -25.06 -12.23
N GLN A 6 -15.93 -25.81 -11.81
CA GLN A 6 -15.07 -25.42 -10.69
C GLN A 6 -14.19 -24.22 -11.03
N ILE A 7 -13.59 -24.23 -12.22
CA ILE A 7 -12.75 -23.13 -12.71
C ILE A 7 -13.59 -21.86 -12.84
N LEU A 8 -14.79 -21.96 -13.42
CA LEU A 8 -15.70 -20.82 -13.54
C LEU A 8 -16.09 -20.26 -12.16
N GLY A 9 -16.37 -21.14 -11.19
CA GLY A 9 -16.64 -20.74 -9.81
C GLY A 9 -15.46 -20.03 -9.13
N MET A 10 -14.23 -20.46 -9.36
CA MET A 10 -13.03 -19.78 -8.84
C MET A 10 -12.82 -18.40 -9.43
N ILE A 11 -13.07 -18.23 -10.74
CA ILE A 11 -12.99 -16.93 -11.42
C ILE A 11 -14.04 -15.99 -10.85
N ALA A 12 -15.30 -16.45 -10.74
CA ALA A 12 -16.38 -15.67 -10.16
C ALA A 12 -16.07 -15.25 -8.70
N PHE A 13 -15.56 -16.18 -7.89
CA PHE A 13 -15.15 -15.90 -6.52
C PHE A 13 -14.05 -14.82 -6.45
N THR A 14 -13.06 -14.90 -7.33
CA THR A 14 -11.96 -13.92 -7.40
C THR A 14 -12.49 -12.51 -7.70
N ILE A 15 -13.43 -12.39 -8.65
CA ILE A 15 -14.07 -11.11 -8.97
C ILE A 15 -14.80 -10.54 -7.74
N VAL A 16 -15.56 -11.38 -7.03
CA VAL A 16 -16.27 -10.98 -5.81
C VAL A 16 -15.30 -10.47 -4.74
N VAL A 17 -14.19 -11.17 -4.51
CA VAL A 17 -13.16 -10.75 -3.54
C VAL A 17 -12.55 -9.40 -3.93
N PHE A 18 -12.30 -9.15 -5.22
CA PHE A 18 -11.82 -7.84 -5.68
C PHE A 18 -12.81 -6.71 -5.43
N ILE A 19 -14.10 -6.94 -5.67
CA ILE A 19 -15.15 -5.95 -5.39
C ILE A 19 -15.19 -5.63 -3.90
N ILE A 20 -15.17 -6.66 -3.04
CA ILE A 20 -15.14 -6.50 -1.58
C ILE A 20 -13.90 -5.70 -1.16
N TYR A 21 -12.73 -6.04 -1.69
CA TYR A 21 -11.49 -5.32 -1.40
C TYR A 21 -11.58 -3.84 -1.79
N TYR A 22 -12.13 -3.53 -2.97
CA TYR A 22 -12.29 -2.14 -3.42
C TYR A 22 -13.20 -1.33 -2.50
N VAL A 23 -14.30 -1.91 -2.04
CA VAL A 23 -15.20 -1.31 -1.05
C VAL A 23 -14.47 -1.10 0.28
N LEU A 24 -13.84 -2.14 0.83
CA LEU A 24 -13.05 -2.05 2.07
C LEU A 24 -11.96 -0.98 1.98
N LYS A 25 -11.27 -0.90 0.84
CA LYS A 25 -10.24 0.09 0.59
C LYS A 25 -10.79 1.51 0.66
N THR A 26 -11.93 1.75 0.05
CA THR A 26 -12.55 3.08 -0.02
C THR A 26 -12.98 3.56 1.36
N TYR A 27 -13.64 2.69 2.15
CA TYR A 27 -14.23 3.08 3.43
C TYR A 27 -13.30 2.97 4.64
N LEU A 28 -12.51 1.90 4.74
CA LEU A 28 -11.70 1.58 5.92
C LEU A 28 -10.21 1.81 5.66
N LEU A 29 -9.65 1.16 4.64
CA LEU A 29 -8.19 1.07 4.48
C LEU A 29 -7.56 2.41 4.07
N SER A 30 -8.31 3.30 3.40
CA SER A 30 -7.85 4.65 3.03
C SER A 30 -7.60 5.57 4.22
N LYS A 31 -8.30 5.35 5.34
CA LYS A 31 -8.22 6.18 6.55
C LYS A 31 -7.15 5.70 7.53
N ILE A 32 -6.68 4.47 7.38
CA ILE A 32 -5.82 3.79 8.34
C ILE A 32 -4.34 3.94 7.95
N LYS A 33 -3.56 4.64 8.78
CA LYS A 33 -2.10 4.78 8.62
C LYS A 33 -1.38 3.69 9.41
N ILE A 34 -1.23 2.50 8.84
CA ILE A 34 -0.53 1.37 9.45
C ILE A 34 0.80 1.08 8.73
N ASN A 35 1.79 0.60 9.49
CA ASN A 35 3.06 0.11 8.93
C ASN A 35 2.84 -1.17 8.11
N LYS A 36 3.39 -1.23 6.89
CA LYS A 36 3.28 -2.38 5.97
C LYS A 36 3.62 -3.72 6.62
N TRP A 37 4.60 -3.76 7.52
CA TRP A 37 5.02 -4.98 8.19
C TRP A 37 3.98 -5.54 9.16
N VAL A 38 3.13 -4.69 9.74
CA VAL A 38 2.05 -5.11 10.64
C VAL A 38 0.97 -5.83 9.85
N VAL A 39 0.60 -5.32 8.68
CA VAL A 39 -0.39 -5.97 7.80
C VAL A 39 0.12 -7.32 7.31
N LEU A 40 1.40 -7.43 6.97
CA LEU A 40 2.01 -8.71 6.58
C LEU A 40 2.03 -9.71 7.75
N GLY A 41 2.38 -9.25 8.96
CA GLY A 41 2.33 -10.10 10.16
C GLY A 41 0.92 -10.64 10.42
N ILE A 42 -0.09 -9.78 10.35
CA ILE A 42 -1.51 -10.17 10.50
C ILE A 42 -1.93 -11.18 9.44
N ALA A 43 -1.54 -10.97 8.17
CA ALA A 43 -1.88 -11.90 7.09
C ALA A 43 -1.33 -13.31 7.34
N ILE A 44 -0.07 -13.41 7.78
CA ILE A 44 0.58 -14.70 8.07
C ILE A 44 -0.08 -15.38 9.26
N VAL A 45 -0.31 -14.64 10.35
CA VAL A 45 -0.99 -15.18 11.54
C VAL A 45 -2.38 -15.66 11.18
N PHE A 46 -3.15 -14.89 10.40
CA PHE A 46 -4.50 -15.27 9.97
C PHE A 46 -4.52 -16.49 9.05
N PHE A 47 -3.46 -16.73 8.28
CA PHE A 47 -3.34 -17.91 7.43
C PHE A 47 -3.01 -19.18 8.23
N ILE A 48 -2.11 -19.07 9.23
CA ILE A 48 -1.61 -20.21 9.99
C ILE A 48 -2.52 -20.58 11.17
N ALA A 49 -3.05 -19.58 11.89
CA ALA A 49 -3.81 -19.79 13.11
C ALA A 49 -5.03 -20.72 12.94
N PRO A 50 -5.84 -20.62 11.87
CA PRO A 50 -7.01 -21.48 11.69
C PRO A 50 -6.65 -22.96 11.53
N VAL A 51 -5.51 -23.26 10.91
CA VAL A 51 -5.04 -24.63 10.66
C VAL A 51 -4.69 -25.34 11.98
N ILE A 52 -4.17 -24.59 12.95
CA ILE A 52 -3.72 -25.13 14.24
C ILE A 52 -4.88 -25.20 15.24
N ILE A 53 -5.73 -24.18 15.27
CA ILE A 53 -6.77 -24.03 16.29
C ILE A 53 -8.07 -24.77 15.92
N TRP A 54 -8.40 -24.85 14.63
CA TRP A 54 -9.68 -25.41 14.16
C TRP A 54 -9.52 -26.35 12.96
N PRO A 55 -8.91 -27.53 13.17
CA PRO A 55 -8.70 -28.51 12.10
C PRO A 55 -10.00 -29.11 11.56
N THR A 56 -11.09 -29.10 12.33
CA THR A 56 -12.41 -29.63 11.94
C THR A 56 -13.34 -28.59 11.30
N MET A 57 -12.79 -27.49 10.78
CA MET A 57 -13.62 -26.44 10.19
C MET A 57 -14.39 -26.92 8.94
N PRO A 58 -15.58 -26.34 8.67
CA PRO A 58 -16.32 -26.66 7.46
C PRO A 58 -15.49 -26.44 6.20
N ILE A 59 -15.59 -27.36 5.25
CA ILE A 59 -14.79 -27.35 4.01
C ILE A 59 -14.97 -26.02 3.23
N ILE A 60 -16.15 -25.41 3.31
CA ILE A 60 -16.46 -24.15 2.64
C ILE A 60 -15.67 -22.97 3.22
N VAL A 61 -15.48 -22.95 4.54
CA VAL A 61 -14.76 -21.87 5.25
C VAL A 61 -13.27 -22.01 4.99
N SER A 62 -12.75 -23.24 5.09
CA SER A 62 -11.36 -23.58 4.78
C SER A 62 -10.97 -23.21 3.36
N ARG A 63 -11.83 -23.53 2.39
CA ARG A 63 -11.49 -23.44 0.98
C ARG A 63 -11.75 -22.07 0.36
N TYR A 64 -12.71 -21.31 0.87
CA TYR A 64 -13.11 -20.03 0.28
C TYR A 64 -12.87 -18.84 1.21
N VAL A 65 -13.31 -18.93 2.47
CA VAL A 65 -13.31 -17.77 3.37
C VAL A 65 -11.88 -17.40 3.80
N ILE A 66 -11.12 -18.36 4.33
CA ILE A 66 -9.75 -18.10 4.82
C ILE A 66 -8.83 -17.61 3.68
N PRO A 67 -8.79 -18.29 2.50
CA PRO A 67 -8.00 -17.81 1.38
C PRO A 67 -8.47 -16.44 0.87
N GLY A 68 -9.79 -16.19 0.83
CA GLY A 68 -10.34 -14.89 0.40
C GLY A 68 -9.89 -13.74 1.31
N VAL A 69 -9.99 -13.92 2.62
CA VAL A 69 -9.54 -12.92 3.60
C VAL A 69 -8.02 -12.73 3.54
N PHE A 70 -7.26 -13.81 3.37
CA PHE A 70 -5.82 -13.73 3.16
C PHE A 70 -5.46 -12.90 1.92
N VAL A 71 -6.15 -13.12 0.80
CA VAL A 71 -5.95 -12.35 -0.44
C VAL A 71 -6.27 -10.87 -0.23
N ILE A 72 -7.32 -10.54 0.54
CA ILE A 72 -7.65 -9.14 0.89
C ILE A 72 -6.50 -8.49 1.68
N PHE A 73 -5.94 -9.18 2.68
CA PHE A 73 -4.79 -8.67 3.43
C PHE A 73 -3.53 -8.56 2.58
N ALA A 74 -3.28 -9.52 1.68
CA ALA A 74 -2.16 -9.49 0.76
C ALA A 74 -2.26 -8.32 -0.24
N LEU A 75 -3.45 -8.09 -0.80
CA LEU A 75 -3.73 -6.93 -1.65
C LEU A 75 -3.52 -5.62 -0.89
N TRP A 76 -3.97 -5.55 0.36
CA TRP A 76 -3.75 -4.37 1.18
C TRP A 76 -2.27 -4.13 1.46
N PHE A 77 -1.51 -5.18 1.76
CA PHE A 77 -0.06 -5.10 1.90
C PHE A 77 0.62 -4.60 0.61
N MET A 78 0.22 -5.12 -0.56
CA MET A 78 0.75 -4.66 -1.85
C MET A 78 0.46 -3.18 -2.11
N ASP A 79 -0.72 -2.70 -1.71
CA ASP A 79 -1.11 -1.30 -1.85
C ASP A 79 -0.27 -0.39 -0.95
N LEU A 80 -0.07 -0.80 0.32
CA LEU A 80 0.82 -0.11 1.26
C LEU A 80 2.29 -0.14 0.86
N SER A 81 2.73 -1.22 0.20
CA SER A 81 4.09 -1.35 -0.34
C SER A 81 4.33 -0.45 -1.56
N GLY A 82 3.28 0.17 -2.10
CA GLY A 82 3.36 1.05 -3.26
C GLY A 82 3.41 0.31 -4.59
N PHE A 83 3.18 -1.00 -4.62
CA PHE A 83 3.23 -1.83 -5.84
C PHE A 83 2.11 -1.46 -6.82
N MET A 84 0.95 -1.02 -6.31
CA MET A 84 -0.20 -0.60 -7.12
C MET A 84 -0.20 0.89 -7.48
N LYS A 85 0.76 1.70 -6.99
CA LYS A 85 0.86 3.10 -7.40
C LYS A 85 1.39 3.17 -8.83
N ARG A 86 0.49 3.26 -9.82
CA ARG A 86 0.86 3.71 -11.17
C ARG A 86 1.63 5.02 -11.03
N LYS A 87 2.87 5.01 -11.49
CA LYS A 87 3.74 6.18 -11.60
C LYS A 87 3.18 7.11 -12.69
N ASN A 88 2.09 7.80 -12.40
CA ASN A 88 1.59 8.93 -13.18
C ASN A 88 1.10 10.02 -12.22
N ILE A 89 2.00 10.98 -12.01
CA ILE A 89 1.76 12.43 -12.06
C ILE A 89 0.79 13.02 -11.01
N SER A 90 1.40 13.86 -10.16
CA SER A 90 0.87 15.09 -9.58
C SER A 90 -0.08 15.01 -8.38
N GLY A 91 0.30 15.73 -7.32
CA GLY A 91 -0.67 16.47 -6.51
C GLY A 91 -1.41 15.73 -5.41
N SER A 92 -0.76 14.93 -4.56
CA SER A 92 -1.34 14.64 -3.24
C SER A 92 -0.27 14.44 -2.19
N ASN A 93 -0.29 15.32 -1.20
CA ASN A 93 0.64 15.48 -0.09
C ASN A 93 0.55 14.36 0.96
N TYR A 94 0.51 13.09 0.55
CA TYR A 94 0.57 11.99 1.52
C TYR A 94 1.48 10.86 1.03
N THR A 95 2.43 10.54 1.90
CA THR A 95 3.53 9.55 1.79
C THR A 95 4.78 9.99 1.04
N ASN A 96 5.55 10.88 1.68
CA ASN A 96 7.01 10.93 1.53
C ASN A 96 7.61 9.60 2.05
N THR A 97 7.61 8.56 1.23
CA THR A 97 8.50 7.38 1.37
C THR A 97 9.35 7.20 0.12
N GLY A 98 9.63 8.29 -0.60
CA GLY A 98 10.86 8.41 -1.36
C GLY A 98 11.87 9.06 -0.43
N TYR A 99 13.02 8.43 -0.26
CA TYR A 99 14.21 9.01 0.38
C TYR A 99 14.23 10.54 0.21
N LYS A 100 13.90 11.29 1.27
CA LYS A 100 14.42 12.64 1.41
C LYS A 100 15.91 12.43 1.63
N LYS A 101 16.66 12.31 0.54
CA LYS A 101 18.08 12.57 0.54
C LYS A 101 18.13 14.03 0.96
N ASP A 102 18.36 14.27 2.25
CA ASP A 102 18.55 15.60 2.78
C ASP A 102 19.54 16.28 1.85
N LYS A 103 19.04 17.23 1.07
CA LYS A 103 19.82 18.12 0.23
C LYS A 103 20.55 19.12 1.14
N LYS A 104 21.23 18.63 2.19
CA LYS A 104 22.20 19.41 2.97
C LYS A 104 23.36 19.88 2.09
N ASN A 105 23.56 19.22 0.94
CA ASN A 105 24.60 19.55 -0.03
C ASN A 105 24.06 20.22 -1.31
N ASP A 106 22.76 20.50 -1.43
CA ASP A 106 22.25 21.34 -2.53
C ASP A 106 22.37 22.82 -2.13
N ILE A 107 23.61 23.22 -1.84
CA ILE A 107 23.96 24.62 -1.69
C ILE A 107 23.95 25.18 -3.11
N VAL A 108 22.78 25.59 -3.58
CA VAL A 108 22.67 26.39 -4.80
C VAL A 108 23.45 27.66 -4.54
N MET A 109 24.69 27.73 -5.07
CA MET A 109 25.52 28.93 -5.01
C MET A 109 24.81 30.02 -5.83
N ARG A 110 23.98 30.82 -5.15
CA ARG A 110 23.39 32.00 -5.75
C ARG A 110 24.50 33.03 -5.92
N PRO A 111 24.65 33.65 -7.11
CA PRO A 111 25.63 34.69 -7.29
C PRO A 111 25.36 35.81 -6.27
N LYS A 112 26.34 36.13 -5.42
CA LYS A 112 26.23 37.26 -4.49
C LYS A 112 26.15 38.54 -5.33
N ALA A 113 25.20 39.42 -4.99
CA ALA A 113 25.06 40.71 -5.66
C ALA A 113 26.38 41.50 -5.56
N LYS A 114 26.73 42.19 -6.65
CA LYS A 114 27.89 43.09 -6.68
C LYS A 114 27.73 44.12 -5.55
N PRO A 115 28.72 44.29 -4.65
CA PRO A 115 28.59 45.29 -3.59
C PRO A 115 28.41 46.65 -4.24
N ASN A 116 27.30 47.32 -3.91
CA ASN A 116 27.03 48.66 -4.39
C ASN A 116 28.09 49.60 -3.77
N ARG A 117 29.08 50.00 -4.58
CA ARG A 117 30.15 50.89 -4.15
C ARG A 117 29.60 52.30 -4.10
N VAL A 118 28.81 52.60 -3.06
CA VAL A 118 28.38 53.97 -2.76
C VAL A 118 29.64 54.76 -2.39
N LYS A 119 30.11 55.54 -3.36
CA LYS A 119 31.28 56.41 -3.26
C LYS A 119 30.94 57.50 -2.23
N ASN A 120 31.44 57.34 -1.02
CA ASN A 120 31.34 58.37 0.02
C ASN A 120 32.31 59.51 -0.32
N ASN A 121 31.92 60.39 -1.25
CA ASN A 121 32.54 61.70 -1.40
C ASN A 121 31.97 62.60 -0.28
N LYS A 122 32.66 62.67 0.86
CA LYS A 122 32.49 63.80 1.78
C LYS A 122 33.58 64.83 1.46
N LYS A 123 33.09 66.05 1.20
CA LYS A 123 33.86 67.28 1.06
C LYS A 123 34.59 67.62 2.35
#